data_AF-A0A6G2QG87-F1
#
_entry.id   AF-A0A6G2QG87-F1
#
_cell.length_a   1.000
_cell.length_b   1.000
_cell.length_c   1.000
_cell.angle_alpha   90.00
_cell.angle_beta   90.00
_cell.angle_gamma   90.00
#
_symmetry.space_group_name_H-M   'P 1'
#
loop_
_entity.id
_entity.type
_entity.pdbx_description
1 polymer ?
#
loop_
_entity_poly.entity_id
_entity_poly.type
_entity_poly.pdbx_seq_one_letter_code
_entity_poly.pdbx_strand_id
1 'polypeptide(L)' 'MPVMVVTGTDTEVGKTVVTAAVAAAALAAGRSVAVLKAAQTGVGPDEPGDAEEVARLAGAVTAAEVARYP' A
#
# COMPACT_ATOMS: atom_id res chain seq x y z
N MET A 1 -10.61 14.42 5.82
CA MET A 1 -9.59 13.47 5.35
C MET A 1 -10.33 12.26 4.79
N PRO A 2 -10.38 12.05 3.46
CA PRO A 2 -11.09 10.91 2.88
C PRO A 2 -10.31 9.60 3.15
N VAL A 3 -11.04 8.50 3.31
CA VAL A 3 -10.47 7.14 3.40
C VAL A 3 -10.94 6.37 2.17
N MET A 4 -10.00 5.74 1.48
CA MET A 4 -10.27 4.85 0.35
C MET A 4 -9.80 3.44 0.71
N VAL A 5 -10.68 2.46 0.52
CA VAL A 5 -10.36 1.05 0.75
C VAL A 5 -10.23 0.37 -0.61
N VAL A 6 -9.06 -0.21 -0.88
CA VAL A 6 -8.81 -1.03 -2.07
C VAL A 6 -9.06 -2.49 -1.71
N THR A 7 -10.12 -3.06 -2.27
CA THR A 7 -10.46 -4.49 -2.16
C THR A 7 -10.15 -5.21 -3.47
N GLY A 8 -10.10 -6.54 -3.44
CA GLY A 8 -9.95 -7.37 -4.63
C GLY A 8 -10.59 -8.72 -4.40
N THR A 9 -10.94 -9.40 -5.49
CA THR A 9 -11.64 -10.68 -5.47
C THR A 9 -10.75 -11.86 -5.09
N ASP A 10 -9.42 -11.69 -5.17
CA ASP A 10 -8.45 -12.73 -4.87
C ASP A 10 -7.07 -12.12 -4.48
N THR A 11 -6.09 -12.96 -4.17
CA THR A 11 -4.67 -12.62 -4.09
C THR A 11 -4.09 -12.29 -5.46
N GLU A 12 -3.00 -11.53 -5.50
CA GLU A 12 -2.23 -11.22 -6.73
C GLU A 12 -2.99 -10.53 -7.89
N VAL A 13 -4.27 -10.19 -7.74
CA VAL A 13 -5.08 -9.46 -8.74
C VAL A 13 -4.68 -7.97 -8.92
N GLY A 14 -3.52 -7.55 -8.41
CA GLY A 14 -3.00 -6.19 -8.61
C GLY A 14 -3.40 -5.13 -7.59
N LYS A 15 -3.94 -5.50 -6.42
CA LYS A 15 -4.35 -4.54 -5.36
C LYS A 15 -3.21 -3.57 -4.96
N THR A 16 -2.00 -4.08 -4.79
CA THR A 16 -0.82 -3.30 -4.38
C THR A 16 -0.46 -2.27 -5.46
N VAL A 17 -0.43 -2.68 -6.73
CA VAL A 17 -0.14 -1.79 -7.87
C VAL A 17 -1.22 -0.71 -8.03
N VAL A 18 -2.50 -1.07 -7.90
CA VAL A 18 -3.60 -0.10 -7.95
C VAL A 18 -3.49 0.91 -6.79
N THR A 19 -3.15 0.43 -5.59
CA THR A 19 -2.95 1.31 -4.42
C THR A 19 -1.81 2.30 -4.67
N ALA A 20 -0.70 1.83 -5.26
CA ALA A 20 0.42 2.69 -5.64
C ALA A 20 0.05 3.73 -6.69
N ALA A 21 -0.72 3.35 -7.72
CA ALA A 21 -1.17 4.27 -8.75
C ALA A 21 -2.08 5.37 -8.18
N VAL A 22 -3.03 5.02 -7.29
CA VAL A 22 -3.89 5.98 -6.61
C VAL A 22 -3.07 6.91 -5.71
N ALA A 23 -2.11 6.36 -4.95
CA ALA A 23 -1.23 7.14 -4.09
C ALA A 23 -0.37 8.12 -4.90
N ALA A 24 0.24 7.67 -5.99
CA ALA A 24 1.03 8.50 -6.89
C ALA A 24 0.19 9.65 -7.50
N ALA A 25 -1.03 9.35 -7.94
CA ALA A 25 -1.94 10.36 -8.46
C ALA A 25 -2.32 11.40 -7.40
N ALA A 26 -2.58 10.97 -6.16
CA ALA A 26 -2.88 11.88 -5.06
C ALA A 26 -1.66 12.75 -4.67
N LEU A 27 -0.46 12.17 -4.64
CA LEU A 27 0.80 12.90 -4.44
C LEU A 27 1.02 13.94 -5.55
N ALA A 28 0.84 13.56 -6.81
CA ALA A 28 0.95 14.47 -7.96
C ALA A 28 -0.07 15.64 -7.89
N ALA A 29 -1.22 15.43 -7.23
CA ALA A 29 -2.20 16.46 -6.93
C ALA A 29 -1.87 17.29 -5.68
N GLY A 30 -0.66 17.18 -5.12
CA GLY A 30 -0.19 17.95 -3.97
C GLY A 30 -0.78 17.52 -2.63
N ARG A 31 -1.29 16.28 -2.52
CA ARG A 31 -1.89 15.76 -1.28
C ARG A 31 -0.86 14.99 -0.47
N SER A 32 -0.97 15.07 0.86
CA SER A 32 -0.33 14.08 1.73
C SER A 32 -1.11 12.76 1.69
N VAL A 33 -0.38 11.64 1.66
CA VAL A 33 -0.96 10.30 1.54
C VAL A 33 -0.34 9.38 2.59
N ALA A 34 -1.20 8.64 3.28
CA ALA A 34 -0.81 7.50 4.11
C ALA A 34 -1.38 6.22 3.51
N VAL A 35 -0.55 5.19 3.40
CA VAL A 35 -0.92 3.86 2.90
C VAL A 35 -0.76 2.87 4.04
N LEU A 36 -1.85 2.18 4.34
CA LEU A 36 -1.95 1.25 5.46
C LEU A 36 -2.27 -0.13 4.90
N LYS A 37 -1.40 -1.10 5.19
CA LYS A 37 -1.70 -2.52 4.99
C LYS A 37 -2.23 -3.08 6.30
N ALA A 38 -3.52 -3.43 6.33
CA ALA A 38 -4.17 -3.91 7.56
C ALA A 38 -3.56 -5.22 8.09
N ALA A 39 -3.19 -6.14 7.20
CA ALA A 39 -2.54 -7.40 7.55
C ALA A 39 -1.65 -7.87 6.39
N GLN A 40 -0.37 -8.08 6.64
CA GLN A 40 0.58 -8.68 5.71
C GLN A 40 0.73 -10.18 6.02
N THR A 41 0.69 -11.01 4.97
CA THR A 41 0.90 -12.47 5.03
C THR A 41 1.78 -12.88 3.84
N GLY A 42 2.36 -14.08 3.88
CA GLY A 42 3.09 -14.67 2.74
C GLY A 42 4.38 -13.94 2.34
N VAL A 43 4.89 -13.06 3.21
CA VAL A 43 6.14 -12.30 3.02
C VAL A 43 6.95 -12.45 4.31
N GLY A 44 8.22 -12.83 4.19
CA GLY A 44 9.11 -13.03 5.34
C GLY A 44 9.31 -11.76 6.17
N PRO A 45 9.77 -11.86 7.43
CA PRO A 45 9.87 -10.71 8.34
C PRO A 45 10.77 -9.58 7.82
N ASP A 46 11.79 -9.93 7.03
CA ASP A 46 12.76 -8.97 6.47
C ASP A 46 12.51 -8.66 4.98
N GLU A 47 11.46 -9.24 4.40
CA GLU A 47 11.09 -8.99 3.01
C GLU A 47 10.17 -7.77 2.90
N PRO A 48 10.31 -6.96 1.85
CA PRO A 48 9.47 -5.78 1.65
C PRO A 48 8.02 -6.22 1.44
N GLY A 49 7.12 -5.69 2.26
CA GLY A 49 5.69 -5.99 2.13
C GLY A 49 4.96 -4.98 1.27
N ASP A 50 3.64 -5.13 1.18
CA ASP A 50 2.83 -4.36 0.23
C ASP A 50 2.88 -2.84 0.49
N ALA A 51 2.98 -2.41 1.76
CA ALA A 51 3.06 -1.00 2.10
C ALA A 51 4.38 -0.37 1.62
N GLU A 52 5.49 -1.09 1.75
CA GLU A 52 6.80 -0.66 1.24
C GLU A 52 6.82 -0.68 -0.29
N GLU A 53 6.23 -1.70 -0.92
CA GLU A 53 6.14 -1.76 -2.38
C GLU A 53 5.34 -0.58 -2.94
N VAL A 54 4.26 -0.18 -2.26
CA VAL A 54 3.54 1.05 -2.62
C VAL A 54 4.43 2.28 -2.47
N ALA A 55 5.17 2.42 -1.38
CA ALA A 55 6.09 3.57 -1.21
C ALA A 55 7.17 3.59 -2.30
N ARG A 56 7.72 2.43 -2.67
CA ARG A 56 8.71 2.29 -3.74
C ARG A 56 8.16 2.72 -5.10
N LEU A 57 6.91 2.37 -5.40
CA LEU A 57 6.26 2.66 -6.69
C LEU A 57 5.67 4.07 -6.77
N ALA A 58 5.10 4.58 -5.67
CA ALA A 58 4.36 5.84 -5.65
C ALA A 58 5.20 7.05 -5.27
N GLY A 59 6.27 6.87 -4.49
CA GLY A 59 7.09 7.94 -3.93
C GLY A 59 6.83 8.19 -2.45
N ALA A 60 7.06 9.43 -1.99
CA ALA A 60 7.09 9.80 -0.58
C ALA A 60 5.70 9.78 0.09
N VAL A 61 5.24 8.59 0.47
CA VAL A 61 4.04 8.36 1.30
C VAL A 61 4.45 7.93 2.71
N THR A 62 3.56 8.16 3.68
CA THR A 62 3.64 7.43 4.96
C THR A 62 3.15 6.01 4.71
N ALA A 63 4.01 5.00 4.89
CA ALA A 63 3.65 3.60 4.72
C ALA A 63 3.70 2.85 6.06
N ALA A 64 2.70 2.02 6.33
CA ALA A 64 2.70 1.17 7.51
C ALA A 64 1.94 -0.14 7.28
N GLU A 65 2.43 -1.20 7.90
CA GLU A 65 1.70 -2.45 8.11
C GLU A 65 1.17 -2.46 9.54
N VAL A 66 -0.12 -2.72 9.71
CA VAL A 66 -0.75 -2.75 11.04
C VAL A 66 -0.43 -4.07 11.76
N ALA A 67 -0.39 -5.17 11.01
CA ALA A 67 0.01 -6.48 11.51
C ALA A 67 0.72 -7.25 10.40
N ARG A 68 1.79 -7.99 10.76
CA ARG A 68 2.45 -8.96 9.90
C ARG A 68 2.34 -10.33 10.56
N TYR A 69 1.85 -11.31 9.80
CA TYR A 69 1.68 -12.68 10.25
C TYR A 69 2.63 -13.59 9.48
N PRO A 70 3.06 -14.71 10.08
CA PRO A 70 3.72 -15.78 9.33
C PRO A 70 2.82 -16.29 8.19
#